data_AF-A0A742CJD8-F1
#
_entry.id   AF-A0A742CJD8-F1
#
_cell.length_a   1.000
_cell.length_b   1.000
_cell.length_c   1.000
_cell.angle_alpha   90.00
_cell.angle_beta   90.00
_cell.angle_gamma   90.00
#
_symmetry.space_group_name_H-M   'P 1'
#
loop_
_entity.id
_entity.type
_entity.pdbx_description
1 polymer ?
#
loop_
_entity_poly.entity_id
_entity_poly.type
_entity_poly.pdbx_seq_one_letter_code
_entity_poly.pdbx_strand_id
1 'polypeptide(L)'
;NEKGEAVTWQGRKYDVYPVDGCGFEMNGKGAAARPSLKVSNLYGMVTGMVEDLHSLVGATVIRRIVYARFLDAVNFQNGNQEADPEQESVSRWVIEQCSDLTAVSATFVLATPTETDGCVFPGRIMLANTCTWIYRSDECGYTGPAVADEFDNPTADPAKDACSRCARGCALRNNTGNFGGFLSINKLSQ
;
A
#
# COMPACT_ATOMS: atom_id res chain seq x y z
N ASN A 1 -1.88 34.20 4.52
CA ASN A 1 -2.94 34.85 5.34
C ASN A 1 -2.57 36.33 5.48
N GLU A 2 -3.46 37.17 6.02
CA GLU A 2 -3.16 38.61 6.20
C GLU A 2 -2.03 38.87 7.19
N LYS A 3 -1.74 37.91 8.07
CA LYS A 3 -0.73 38.02 9.13
C LYS A 3 0.68 37.62 8.71
N GLY A 4 0.85 36.98 7.54
CA GLY A 4 2.15 36.45 7.09
C GLY A 4 2.67 35.28 7.93
N GLU A 5 1.81 34.65 8.73
CA GLU A 5 2.16 33.57 9.66
C GLU A 5 1.65 32.21 9.15
N ALA A 6 1.89 31.15 9.93
CA ALA A 6 1.29 29.83 9.71
C ALA A 6 -0.24 29.92 9.53
N VAL A 7 -0.76 29.18 8.57
CA VAL A 7 -2.20 29.18 8.27
C VAL A 7 -2.91 28.22 9.20
N THR A 8 -4.03 28.63 9.79
CA THR A 8 -4.90 27.73 10.55
C THR A 8 -6.11 27.37 9.69
N TRP A 9 -6.41 26.08 9.58
CA TRP A 9 -7.57 25.60 8.81
C TRP A 9 -8.24 24.47 9.57
N GLN A 10 -9.55 24.57 9.77
CA GLN A 10 -10.33 23.61 10.58
C GLN A 10 -9.70 23.40 11.98
N GLY A 11 -9.17 24.47 12.58
CA GLY A 11 -8.47 24.43 13.87
C GLY A 11 -7.08 23.78 13.85
N ARG A 12 -6.60 23.30 12.70
CA ARG A 12 -5.25 22.75 12.55
C ARG A 12 -4.28 23.81 12.02
N LYS A 13 -3.15 23.96 12.69
CA LYS A 13 -2.06 24.86 12.26
C LYS A 13 -1.20 24.19 11.19
N TYR A 14 -0.91 24.94 10.13
CA TYR A 14 -0.05 24.58 9.01
C TYR A 14 1.11 25.57 8.94
N ASP A 15 2.29 25.10 9.33
CA ASP A 15 3.50 25.92 9.29
C ASP A 15 3.98 26.11 7.85
N VAL A 16 4.58 27.27 7.60
CA VAL A 16 5.10 27.61 6.28
C VAL A 16 6.36 26.80 6.05
N TYR A 17 6.33 25.95 5.02
CA TYR A 17 7.49 25.22 4.55
C TYR A 17 7.67 25.45 3.05
N PRO A 18 8.90 25.68 2.56
CA PRO A 18 9.10 25.90 1.13
C PRO A 18 8.83 24.60 0.36
N VAL A 19 7.75 24.62 -0.40
CA VAL A 19 7.31 23.53 -1.28
C VAL A 19 6.90 24.12 -2.62
N ASP A 20 7.23 23.40 -3.69
CA ASP A 20 6.78 23.67 -5.04
C ASP A 20 6.19 22.39 -5.62
N GLY A 21 5.12 22.48 -6.39
CA GLY A 21 4.52 21.28 -6.94
C GLY A 21 3.68 21.57 -8.17
N CYS A 22 3.81 20.68 -9.16
CA CYS A 22 3.25 20.82 -10.49
C CYS A 22 2.66 19.50 -10.98
N GLY A 23 1.80 19.58 -12.00
CA GLY A 23 1.18 18.38 -12.59
C GLY A 23 0.05 17.76 -11.77
N PHE A 24 -0.54 18.50 -10.82
CA PHE A 24 -1.72 18.07 -10.05
C PHE A 24 -2.99 18.14 -10.91
N GLU A 25 -3.11 17.22 -11.87
CA GLU A 25 -4.28 17.10 -12.72
C GLU A 25 -5.09 15.87 -12.34
N MET A 26 -6.41 15.99 -12.30
CA MET A 26 -7.31 14.85 -12.21
C MET A 26 -7.90 14.61 -13.59
N ASN A 27 -7.38 13.60 -14.29
CA ASN A 27 -7.91 13.16 -15.57
C ASN A 27 -8.68 11.84 -15.40
N GLY A 28 -9.91 11.78 -15.91
CA GLY A 28 -10.75 10.57 -15.91
C GLY A 28 -10.57 9.68 -17.13
N LYS A 29 -9.72 10.07 -18.10
CA LYS A 29 -9.46 9.33 -19.34
C LYS A 29 -7.97 9.32 -19.67
N GLY A 30 -7.35 8.13 -19.68
CA GLY A 30 -5.95 7.93 -20.05
C GLY A 30 -5.06 7.57 -18.85
N ALA A 31 -3.75 7.77 -18.99
CA ALA A 31 -2.78 7.51 -17.93
C ALA A 31 -3.02 8.43 -16.73
N ALA A 32 -2.82 7.90 -15.52
CA ALA A 32 -2.90 8.69 -14.30
C ALA A 32 -1.86 9.81 -14.32
N ALA A 33 -2.23 10.98 -13.78
CA ALA A 33 -1.29 12.07 -13.63
C ALA A 33 -0.16 11.69 -12.66
N ARG A 34 1.06 12.13 -12.97
CA ARG A 34 2.25 11.95 -12.13
C ARG A 34 2.74 13.33 -11.66
N PRO A 35 2.12 13.93 -10.63
CA PRO A 35 2.56 15.21 -10.12
C PRO A 35 3.97 15.11 -9.54
N SER A 36 4.70 16.21 -9.63
CA SER A 36 5.99 16.37 -8.96
C SER A 36 5.82 17.28 -7.76
N LEU A 37 6.39 16.88 -6.61
CA LEU A 37 6.44 17.65 -5.40
C LEU A 37 7.90 17.88 -5.00
N LYS A 38 8.34 19.13 -5.07
CA LYS A 38 9.65 19.57 -4.63
C LYS A 38 9.54 20.21 -3.25
N VAL A 39 10.34 19.73 -2.32
CA VAL A 39 10.34 20.16 -0.91
C VAL A 39 11.74 20.64 -0.59
N SER A 40 11.86 21.72 0.19
CA SER A 40 13.18 22.13 0.68
C SER A 40 13.79 21.01 1.54
N ASN A 41 15.10 20.87 1.45
CA ASN A 41 15.88 19.97 2.29
C ASN A 41 16.96 20.74 3.08
N LEU A 42 16.73 22.04 3.30
CA LEU A 42 17.58 22.84 4.17
C LEU A 42 17.66 22.14 5.55
N TYR A 43 18.89 21.92 6.03
CA TYR A 43 19.22 21.18 7.26
C TYR A 43 19.09 19.66 7.20
N GLY A 44 18.90 19.06 6.01
CA GLY A 44 18.99 17.60 5.81
C GLY A 44 17.84 16.79 6.42
N MET A 45 16.77 17.45 6.86
CA MET A 45 15.61 16.79 7.48
C MET A 45 14.95 15.77 6.54
N VAL A 46 14.79 16.12 5.27
CA VAL A 46 14.18 15.22 4.28
C VAL A 46 15.12 14.08 3.93
N THR A 47 16.44 14.33 3.89
CA THR A 47 17.44 13.26 3.72
C THR A 47 17.32 12.20 4.81
N GLY A 48 17.29 12.61 6.09
CA GLY A 48 17.14 11.64 7.19
C GLY A 48 15.86 10.83 7.08
N MET A 49 14.73 11.47 6.74
CA MET A 49 13.46 10.77 6.52
C MET A 49 13.50 9.79 5.34
N VAL A 50 14.13 10.18 4.23
CA VAL A 50 14.28 9.34 3.04
C VAL A 50 15.16 8.11 3.35
N GLU A 51 16.23 8.28 4.11
CA GLU A 51 17.11 7.17 4.53
C GLU A 51 16.41 6.22 5.50
N ASP A 52 15.72 6.74 6.52
CA ASP A 52 15.08 5.92 7.55
C ASP A 52 13.79 5.22 7.07
N LEU A 53 13.07 5.83 6.12
CA LEU A 53 11.72 5.41 5.72
C LEU A 53 11.63 4.95 4.27
N HIS A 54 12.69 4.31 3.75
CA HIS A 54 12.71 3.73 2.40
C HIS A 54 12.25 4.71 1.31
N SER A 55 12.87 5.89 1.27
CA SER A 55 12.55 6.98 0.33
C SER A 55 11.13 7.53 0.44
N LEU A 56 10.48 7.32 1.59
CA LEU A 56 9.09 7.72 1.86
C LEU A 56 8.08 7.10 0.89
N VAL A 57 8.45 6.01 0.20
CA VAL A 57 7.54 5.33 -0.73
C VAL A 57 6.32 4.80 0.01
N GLY A 58 5.13 5.06 -0.53
CA GLY A 58 3.86 4.72 0.10
C GLY A 58 3.32 5.78 1.07
N ALA A 59 4.08 6.84 1.37
CA ALA A 59 3.59 7.93 2.21
C ALA A 59 2.46 8.70 1.52
N THR A 60 1.47 9.15 2.31
CA THR A 60 0.31 9.88 1.79
C THR A 60 0.57 11.39 1.81
N VAL A 61 0.38 12.03 0.66
CA VAL A 61 0.40 13.49 0.51
C VAL A 61 -1.03 13.98 0.31
N ILE A 62 -1.47 14.88 1.20
CA ILE A 62 -2.80 15.49 1.14
C ILE A 62 -2.65 16.96 0.75
N ARG A 63 -3.12 17.31 -0.44
CA ARG A 63 -3.18 18.69 -0.91
C ARG A 63 -4.57 19.26 -0.66
N ARG A 64 -4.63 20.36 0.09
CA ARG A 64 -5.85 21.11 0.36
C ARG A 64 -5.77 22.46 -0.33
N ILE A 65 -6.77 22.78 -1.16
CA ILE A 65 -6.92 24.09 -1.76
C ILE A 65 -8.12 24.75 -1.11
N VAL A 66 -7.88 25.92 -0.52
CA VAL A 66 -8.89 26.71 0.18
C VAL A 66 -8.79 28.13 -0.32
N TYR A 67 -9.92 28.76 -0.65
CA TYR A 67 -9.94 30.19 -0.95
C TYR A 67 -9.70 30.98 0.34
N ALA A 68 -8.84 32.00 0.27
CA ALA A 68 -8.45 32.77 1.46
C ALA A 68 -9.66 33.26 2.26
N ARG A 69 -10.73 33.73 1.59
CA ARG A 69 -11.96 34.22 2.23
C ARG A 69 -12.68 33.22 3.13
N PHE A 70 -12.48 31.92 2.94
CA PHE A 70 -13.16 30.89 3.74
C PHE A 70 -12.32 30.44 4.94
N LEU A 71 -11.04 30.84 5.04
CA LEU A 71 -10.15 30.46 6.13
C LEU A 71 -10.67 30.88 7.51
N ASP A 72 -10.30 30.12 8.54
CA ASP A 72 -10.67 30.39 9.93
C ASP A 72 -10.39 31.85 10.33
N ALA A 73 -11.26 32.44 11.16
CA ALA A 73 -11.18 33.83 11.61
C ALA A 73 -9.83 34.22 12.22
N VAL A 74 -9.12 33.28 12.83
CA VAL A 74 -7.80 33.49 13.43
C VAL A 74 -6.73 33.93 12.41
N ASN A 75 -6.93 33.68 11.12
CA ASN A 75 -6.00 34.08 10.06
C ASN A 75 -6.08 35.57 9.69
N PHE A 76 -7.10 36.29 10.17
CA PHE A 76 -7.41 37.67 9.82
C PHE A 76 -7.25 38.59 11.03
N GLN A 77 -6.92 39.86 10.81
CA GLN A 77 -6.71 40.80 11.92
C GLN A 77 -8.02 41.14 12.63
N ASN A 78 -9.12 41.27 11.88
CA ASN A 78 -10.45 41.63 12.40
C ASN A 78 -11.40 40.42 12.49
N GLY A 79 -10.86 39.20 12.44
CA GLY A 79 -11.65 37.98 12.28
C GLY A 79 -12.17 37.80 10.85
N ASN A 80 -12.96 36.75 10.64
CA ASN A 80 -13.57 36.43 9.35
C ASN A 80 -15.02 35.96 9.53
N GLN A 81 -15.97 36.67 8.94
CA GLN A 81 -17.39 36.30 8.98
C GLN A 81 -17.78 35.33 7.86
N GLU A 82 -16.97 35.25 6.80
CA GLU A 82 -17.16 34.31 5.70
C GLU A 82 -16.42 32.98 5.93
N ALA A 83 -15.91 32.74 7.14
CA ALA A 83 -15.22 31.50 7.47
C ALA A 83 -16.18 30.31 7.29
N ASP A 84 -15.80 29.39 6.41
CA ASP A 84 -16.61 28.21 6.08
C ASP A 84 -15.68 26.99 5.98
N PRO A 85 -15.70 26.07 6.97
CA PRO A 85 -14.81 24.92 7.00
C PRO A 85 -15.12 23.87 5.93
N GLU A 86 -16.26 23.94 5.24
CA GLU A 86 -16.66 22.99 4.19
C GLU A 86 -16.08 23.37 2.82
N GLN A 87 -15.63 24.61 2.64
CA GLN A 87 -15.11 25.10 1.36
C GLN A 87 -13.65 24.71 1.15
N GLU A 88 -13.41 23.42 0.87
CA GLU A 88 -12.11 22.92 0.46
C GLU A 88 -12.17 21.96 -0.74
N SER A 89 -11.14 22.02 -1.57
CA SER A 89 -10.84 20.96 -2.54
C SER A 89 -9.66 20.14 -2.04
N VAL A 90 -9.90 18.84 -1.82
CA VAL A 90 -8.91 17.93 -1.26
C VAL A 90 -8.48 16.91 -2.30
N SER A 91 -7.18 16.85 -2.57
CA SER A 91 -6.57 15.81 -3.41
C SER A 91 -5.65 14.95 -2.57
N ARG A 92 -5.72 13.63 -2.74
CA ARG A 92 -4.86 12.65 -2.06
C ARG A 92 -3.95 12.00 -3.07
N TRP A 93 -2.68 11.89 -2.71
CA TRP A 93 -1.63 11.32 -3.51
C TRP A 93 -0.77 10.41 -2.64
N VAL A 94 -0.05 9.50 -3.29
CA VAL A 94 0.92 8.62 -2.64
C VAL A 94 2.29 8.91 -3.24
N ILE A 95 3.33 8.96 -2.41
CA ILE A 95 4.70 9.04 -2.90
C ILE A 95 5.06 7.70 -3.54
N GLU A 96 5.34 7.72 -4.83
CA GLU A 96 5.80 6.54 -5.55
C GLU A 96 7.32 6.39 -5.45
N GLN A 97 8.04 7.51 -5.63
CA GLN A 97 9.50 7.50 -5.60
C GLN A 97 10.05 8.89 -5.28
N CYS A 98 11.24 8.89 -4.67
CA CYS A 98 12.10 10.07 -4.59
C CYS A 98 12.94 10.12 -5.88
N SER A 99 12.69 11.10 -6.74
CA SER A 99 13.38 11.21 -8.04
C SER A 99 14.73 11.91 -7.92
N ASP A 100 14.84 12.89 -7.03
CA ASP A 100 16.06 13.66 -6.83
C ASP A 100 16.20 14.07 -5.36
N LEU A 101 17.41 13.94 -4.83
CA LEU A 101 17.73 14.34 -3.46
C LEU A 101 19.05 15.09 -3.44
N THR A 102 19.00 16.36 -3.05
CA THR A 102 20.16 17.24 -2.90
C THR A 102 20.19 17.84 -1.50
N ALA A 103 21.31 18.46 -1.13
CA ALA A 103 21.46 19.14 0.16
C ALA A 103 20.49 20.32 0.38
N VAL A 104 19.81 20.79 -0.68
CA VAL A 104 18.92 21.97 -0.63
C VAL A 104 17.48 21.65 -0.97
N SER A 105 17.22 20.59 -1.74
CA SER A 105 15.87 20.16 -2.11
C SER A 105 15.76 18.67 -2.35
N ALA A 106 14.58 18.13 -2.08
CA ALA A 106 14.15 16.79 -2.47
C ALA A 106 12.98 16.90 -3.44
N THR A 107 12.93 16.05 -4.45
CA THR A 107 11.84 15.98 -5.42
C THR A 107 11.22 14.59 -5.39
N PHE A 108 9.90 14.56 -5.26
CA PHE A 108 9.10 13.34 -5.18
C PHE A 108 8.15 13.25 -6.36
N VAL A 109 8.03 12.05 -6.92
CA VAL A 109 6.99 11.72 -7.91
C VAL A 109 5.82 11.11 -7.15
N LEU A 110 4.64 11.64 -7.43
CA LEU A 110 3.40 11.25 -6.79
C LEU A 110 2.53 10.41 -7.73
N ALA A 111 1.75 9.52 -7.15
CA ALA A 111 0.79 8.64 -7.81
C ALA A 111 -0.61 8.82 -7.21
N THR A 112 -1.63 8.46 -7.98
CA THR A 112 -2.99 8.38 -7.40
C THR A 112 -3.10 7.14 -6.49
N PRO A 113 -3.82 7.20 -5.35
CA PRO A 113 -3.94 6.04 -4.46
C PRO A 113 -4.59 4.81 -5.09
N THR A 114 -5.37 5.00 -6.16
CA THR A 114 -6.01 3.95 -6.95
C THR A 114 -5.09 3.34 -8.02
N GLU A 115 -3.91 3.91 -8.23
CA GLU A 115 -2.96 3.40 -9.18
C GLU A 115 -2.32 2.12 -8.64
N THR A 116 -2.59 1.00 -9.31
CA THR A 116 -1.99 -0.31 -9.03
C THR A 116 -0.78 -0.59 -9.92
N ASP A 117 -0.25 0.41 -10.60
CA ASP A 117 0.93 0.23 -11.45
C ASP A 117 2.14 -0.17 -10.58
N GLY A 118 2.80 -1.26 -10.93
CA GLY A 118 3.84 -1.89 -10.09
C GLY A 118 3.34 -2.75 -8.92
N CYS A 119 2.03 -2.89 -8.70
CA CYS A 119 1.51 -3.80 -7.68
C CYS A 119 1.77 -5.25 -8.09
N VAL A 120 2.65 -5.93 -7.35
CA VAL A 120 2.90 -7.36 -7.51
C VAL A 120 1.80 -8.11 -6.77
N PHE A 121 0.74 -8.46 -7.49
CA PHE A 121 -0.20 -9.45 -6.97
C PHE A 121 0.51 -10.79 -6.88
N PRO A 122 0.58 -11.44 -5.70
CA PRO A 122 1.11 -12.78 -5.61
C PRO A 122 0.20 -13.71 -6.41
N GLY A 123 0.60 -14.00 -7.65
CA GLY A 123 -0.05 -15.02 -8.46
C GLY A 123 0.03 -16.36 -7.75
N ARG A 124 -1.02 -17.16 -7.84
CA ARG A 124 -0.99 -18.52 -7.32
C ARG A 124 0.10 -19.31 -8.05
N ILE A 125 1.12 -19.74 -7.32
CA ILE A 125 2.19 -20.58 -7.88
C ILE A 125 1.57 -21.92 -8.29
N MET A 126 1.59 -22.22 -9.59
CA MET A 126 1.07 -23.48 -10.11
C MET A 126 2.13 -24.57 -9.98
N LEU A 127 1.99 -25.45 -9.00
CA LEU A 127 2.84 -26.63 -8.82
C LEU A 127 2.07 -27.89 -9.26
N ALA A 128 2.74 -28.78 -10.00
CA ALA A 128 2.10 -29.97 -10.58
C ALA A 128 1.62 -30.95 -9.51
N ASN A 129 2.52 -31.28 -8.58
CA ASN A 129 2.33 -32.38 -7.64
C ASN A 129 2.22 -31.92 -6.19
N THR A 130 2.33 -30.62 -5.93
CA THR A 130 2.43 -30.05 -4.58
C THR A 130 1.29 -29.10 -4.29
N CYS A 131 0.57 -29.34 -3.21
CA CYS A 131 -0.46 -28.46 -2.67
C CYS A 131 0.17 -27.25 -1.99
N THR A 132 -0.36 -26.05 -2.27
CA THR A 132 0.06 -24.79 -1.64
C THR A 132 -0.72 -24.45 -0.37
N TRP A 133 -1.80 -25.19 -0.07
CA TRP A 133 -2.63 -24.93 1.10
C TRP A 133 -1.88 -25.23 2.39
N ILE A 134 -2.18 -24.44 3.41
CA ILE A 134 -1.72 -24.71 4.78
C ILE A 134 -2.52 -25.92 5.28
N TYR A 135 -1.84 -26.89 5.90
CA TYR A 135 -2.51 -28.09 6.37
C TYR A 135 -3.57 -27.74 7.42
N ARG A 136 -4.80 -28.24 7.24
CA ARG A 136 -5.97 -27.95 8.10
C ARG A 136 -6.41 -26.48 8.12
N SER A 137 -5.98 -25.64 7.18
CA SER A 137 -6.57 -24.31 6.99
C SER A 137 -7.94 -24.39 6.31
N ASP A 138 -8.64 -23.25 6.25
CA ASP A 138 -9.94 -23.14 5.58
C ASP A 138 -9.87 -23.53 4.09
N GLU A 139 -8.75 -23.26 3.41
CA GLU A 139 -8.54 -23.66 2.02
C GLU A 139 -8.28 -25.17 1.86
N CYS A 140 -7.65 -25.79 2.86
CA CYS A 140 -7.44 -27.24 2.88
C CYS A 140 -8.73 -27.99 3.22
N GLY A 141 -9.53 -27.46 4.15
CA GLY A 141 -10.82 -28.03 4.57
C GLY A 141 -10.73 -29.36 5.34
N TYR A 142 -9.53 -29.90 5.58
CA TYR A 142 -9.37 -31.15 6.32
C TYR A 142 -9.48 -30.93 7.84
N THR A 143 -10.56 -31.42 8.44
CA THR A 143 -10.81 -31.36 9.90
C THR A 143 -10.79 -32.74 10.57
N GLY A 144 -10.39 -33.78 9.84
CA GLY A 144 -10.40 -35.17 10.31
C GLY A 144 -9.29 -35.53 11.32
N PRO A 145 -9.25 -36.80 11.77
CA PRO A 145 -8.26 -37.30 12.72
C PRO A 145 -6.84 -37.34 12.12
N ALA A 146 -5.84 -37.68 12.94
CA ALA A 146 -4.49 -37.96 12.45
C ALA A 146 -4.51 -39.18 11.51
N VAL A 147 -3.81 -39.07 10.37
CA VAL A 147 -3.79 -40.14 9.36
C VAL A 147 -2.39 -40.57 9.00
N ALA A 148 -1.50 -39.63 8.69
CA ALA A 148 -0.16 -39.95 8.22
C ALA A 148 0.88 -38.86 8.55
N ASP A 149 2.15 -39.23 8.63
CA ASP A 149 3.27 -38.31 8.75
C ASP A 149 3.59 -37.61 7.41
N GLU A 150 4.64 -36.77 7.40
CA GLU A 150 5.07 -36.01 6.22
C GLU A 150 5.51 -36.88 5.02
N PHE A 151 5.79 -38.16 5.26
CA PHE A 151 6.22 -39.13 4.26
C PHE A 151 5.09 -40.08 3.82
N ASP A 152 3.85 -39.82 4.24
CA ASP A 152 2.66 -40.67 4.04
C ASP A 152 2.71 -42.01 4.80
N ASN A 153 3.48 -42.13 5.89
CA ASN A 153 3.40 -43.30 6.77
C ASN A 153 2.21 -43.16 7.73
N PRO A 154 1.38 -44.19 7.93
CA PRO A 154 0.23 -44.11 8.82
C PRO A 154 0.62 -43.76 10.26
N THR A 155 -0.04 -42.76 10.83
CA THR A 155 0.11 -42.38 12.25
C THR A 155 -1.23 -42.01 12.86
N ALA A 156 -1.46 -42.49 14.08
CA ALA A 156 -2.60 -42.07 14.90
C ALA A 156 -2.23 -40.95 15.88
N ASP A 157 -0.95 -40.58 15.98
CA ASP A 157 -0.45 -39.55 16.87
C ASP A 157 -0.63 -38.15 16.24
N PRO A 158 -1.48 -37.27 16.82
CA PRO A 158 -1.70 -35.92 16.31
C PRO A 158 -0.43 -35.05 16.26
N ALA A 159 0.56 -35.32 17.12
CA ALA A 159 1.81 -34.56 17.13
C ALA A 159 2.72 -34.90 15.94
N LYS A 160 2.52 -36.06 15.33
CA LYS A 160 3.29 -36.56 14.17
C LYS A 160 2.50 -36.49 12.86
N ASP A 161 1.23 -36.13 12.91
CA ASP A 161 0.37 -35.98 11.74
C ASP A 161 0.78 -34.75 10.94
N ALA A 162 1.35 -34.98 9.77
CA ALA A 162 1.79 -33.94 8.87
C ALA A 162 1.34 -34.25 7.44
N CYS A 163 0.95 -33.23 6.70
CA CYS A 163 0.56 -33.39 5.30
C CYS A 163 1.81 -33.44 4.42
N SER A 164 1.96 -34.51 3.65
CA SER A 164 2.99 -34.64 2.60
C SER A 164 2.85 -33.63 1.46
N ARG A 165 1.73 -32.88 1.42
CA ARG A 165 1.33 -31.92 0.37
C ARG A 165 1.18 -32.52 -1.02
N CYS A 166 1.33 -33.83 -1.18
CA CYS A 166 1.07 -34.55 -2.41
C CYS A 166 -0.40 -34.95 -2.52
N ALA A 167 -0.90 -35.17 -3.73
CA ALA A 167 -2.27 -35.66 -3.93
C ALA A 167 -2.54 -36.99 -3.22
N ARG A 168 -1.49 -37.82 -3.05
CA ARG A 168 -1.55 -39.05 -2.25
C ARG A 168 -1.88 -38.77 -0.78
N GLY A 169 -1.27 -37.76 -0.16
CA GLY A 169 -1.58 -37.37 1.22
C GLY A 169 -3.02 -36.90 1.42
N CYS A 170 -3.59 -36.24 0.40
CA CYS A 170 -5.02 -35.90 0.37
C CYS A 170 -5.91 -37.13 0.15
N ALA A 171 -5.48 -38.10 -0.67
CA ALA A 171 -6.21 -39.35 -0.87
C ALA A 171 -6.30 -40.20 0.40
N LEU A 172 -5.22 -40.30 1.17
CA LEU A 172 -5.22 -40.97 2.48
C LEU A 172 -6.23 -40.34 3.46
N ARG A 173 -6.44 -39.03 3.32
CA ARG A 173 -7.34 -38.22 4.15
C ARG A 173 -8.74 -38.05 3.56
N ASN A 174 -9.05 -38.73 2.45
CA ASN A 174 -10.28 -38.60 1.68
C ASN A 174 -10.65 -37.12 1.36
N ASN A 175 -9.63 -36.29 1.10
CA ASN A 175 -9.74 -34.84 0.89
C ASN A 175 -9.17 -34.42 -0.47
N THR A 176 -9.29 -35.28 -1.49
CA THR A 176 -8.79 -35.02 -2.85
C THR A 176 -9.52 -33.88 -3.55
N GLY A 177 -10.80 -33.65 -3.23
CA GLY A 177 -11.60 -32.56 -3.80
C GLY A 177 -11.08 -31.16 -3.46
N ASN A 178 -10.37 -31.01 -2.34
CA ASN A 178 -9.80 -29.74 -1.89
C ASN A 178 -8.29 -29.64 -2.16
N PHE A 179 -7.74 -30.47 -3.05
CA PHE A 179 -6.32 -30.44 -3.38
C PHE A 179 -5.94 -29.13 -4.08
N GLY A 180 -4.94 -28.44 -3.53
CA GLY A 180 -4.50 -27.12 -4.00
C GLY A 180 -3.44 -27.12 -5.11
N GLY A 181 -3.03 -28.29 -5.62
CA GLY A 181 -2.07 -28.40 -6.73
C GLY A 181 -2.75 -28.61 -8.10
N PHE A 182 -1.97 -28.49 -9.17
CA PHE A 182 -2.47 -28.60 -10.54
C PHE A 182 -1.92 -29.87 -11.23
N LEU A 183 -2.60 -31.00 -11.02
CA LEU A 183 -2.13 -32.33 -11.47
C LEU A 183 -1.85 -32.44 -12.98
N SER A 184 -2.47 -31.59 -13.80
CA SER A 184 -2.36 -31.63 -15.26
C SER A 184 -1.22 -30.77 -15.84
N ILE A 185 -0.45 -30.03 -15.04
CA ILE A 185 0.55 -29.08 -15.59
C ILE A 185 1.92 -29.70 -15.87
N ASN A 186 2.08 -31.01 -15.68
CA ASN A 186 3.36 -31.65 -15.98
C ASN A 186 3.68 -31.48 -17.48
N LYS A 187 4.92 -31.09 -17.78
CA LYS A 187 5.44 -31.12 -19.15
C LYS A 187 5.26 -32.54 -19.68
N LEU A 188 4.62 -32.67 -20.85
CA LEU A 188 4.83 -33.81 -21.73
C LEU A 188 6.34 -33.86 -22.02
N SER A 189 7.10 -34.65 -21.27
CA SER A 189 8.41 -35.09 -21.73
C SER A 189 8.15 -36.04 -22.89
N GLN A 190 8.50 -35.63 -24.10
CA GLN A 190 8.70 -36.56 -25.21
C GLN A 190 9.80 -37.57 -24.86
#